data_AF-A0A453PMN0-F1
#
_entry.id   AF-A0A453PMN0-F1
#
_cell.length_a   1.000
_cell.length_b   1.000
_cell.length_c   1.000
_cell.angle_alpha   90.00
_cell.angle_beta   90.00
_cell.angle_gamma   90.00
#
_symmetry.space_group_name_H-M   'P 1'
#
loop_
_entity.id
_entity.type
_entity.pdbx_description
1 polymer ?
#
loop_
_entity_poly.entity_id
_entity_poly.type
_entity_poly.pdbx_seq_one_letter_code
_entity_poly.pdbx_strand_id
1 'polypeptide(L)'
;NVICISADHFGTYCFDTVSRSWSRAGDWALPFFGTAEYVPELNLWFSVSDQDYHLPCAADLSPVLTGQRPEPGLIWADNYLPEEWHHSGQNGQPGFWQVLHYQVP
;
A
#
# COMPACT_ATOMS: atom_id res chain seq x y z
N ASN A 1 11.89 5.79 13.25
CA ASN A 1 11.83 5.17 11.92
C ASN A 1 11.30 3.76 12.12
N VAL A 2 10.12 3.47 11.59
CA VAL A 2 9.38 2.23 11.84
C VAL A 2 9.15 1.53 10.50
N ILE A 3 9.41 0.23 10.46
CA ILE A 3 9.13 -0.62 9.31
C ILE A 3 7.94 -1.48 9.70
N CYS A 4 6.84 -1.45 8.94
CA CYS A 4 5.71 -2.33 9.19
C CYS A 4 5.62 -3.39 8.10
N ILE A 5 5.33 -4.62 8.52
CA ILE A 5 5.11 -5.78 7.65
C ILE A 5 3.74 -6.33 8.00
N SER A 6 3.00 -6.72 6.98
CA SER A 6 1.66 -7.23 7.13
C SER A 6 1.48 -8.47 6.29
N ALA A 7 0.76 -9.45 6.84
CA ALA A 7 0.39 -10.65 6.12
C ALA A 7 -1.05 -11.02 6.48
N ASP A 8 -1.83 -11.33 5.46
CA ASP A 8 -3.20 -11.77 5.62
C ASP A 8 -3.26 -12.99 6.55
N HIS A 9 -4.28 -13.05 7.40
CA HIS A 9 -4.44 -14.03 8.50
C HIS A 9 -3.40 -13.98 9.66
N PHE A 10 -2.26 -13.30 9.51
CA PHE A 10 -1.24 -13.18 10.58
C PHE A 10 -1.27 -11.82 11.29
N GLY A 11 -1.72 -10.78 10.59
CA GLY A 11 -1.84 -9.42 11.10
C GLY A 11 -0.65 -8.55 10.73
N THR A 12 -0.56 -7.40 11.40
CA THR A 12 0.46 -6.37 11.14
C THR A 12 1.44 -6.27 12.29
N TYR A 13 2.72 -6.25 11.96
CA TYR A 13 3.84 -6.11 12.89
C TYR A 13 4.68 -4.92 12.50
N CYS A 14 5.17 -4.18 13.49
CA CYS A 14 6.06 -3.06 13.27
C CYS A 14 7.37 -3.26 14.01
N PHE A 15 8.45 -2.96 13.31
CA PHE A 15 9.82 -2.97 13.81
C PHE A 15 10.27 -1.53 14.03
N ASP A 16 10.52 -1.17 15.28
CA ASP A 16 11.16 0.09 15.60
C ASP A 16 12.67 -0.06 15.46
N THR A 17 13.23 0.65 14.47
CA THR A 17 14.67 0.62 14.18
C THR A 17 15.53 1.26 15.28
N VAL A 18 14.95 2.10 16.14
CA VAL A 18 15.67 2.76 17.26
C VAL A 18 15.83 1.78 18.42
N SER A 19 14.72 1.21 18.91
CA SER A 19 14.74 0.20 19.98
C SER A 19 15.16 -1.20 19.50
N ARG A 20 15.20 -1.43 18.18
CA ARG A 20 15.47 -2.73 17.54
C ARG A 20 14.52 -3.83 18.00
N SER A 21 13.25 -3.48 18.18
CA SER A 21 12.24 -4.37 18.72
C SER A 21 11.04 -4.52 17.78
N TRP A 22 10.39 -5.67 17.86
CA TRP A 22 9.15 -5.97 17.16
C TRP A 22 7.96 -5.81 18.10
N SER A 23 6.89 -5.22 17.60
CA SER A 23 5.58 -5.19 18.26
C SER A 23 4.49 -5.58 17.27
N ARG A 24 3.49 -6.32 17.74
CA ARG A 24 2.27 -6.56 16.97
C ARG A 24 1.41 -5.31 17.01
N ALA A 25 1.11 -4.73 15.85
CA ALA A 25 0.23 -3.57 15.73
C ALA A 25 -1.25 -3.99 15.79
N GLY A 26 -1.61 -5.13 15.19
CA GLY A 26 -2.96 -5.68 15.27
C GLY A 26 -3.23 -6.92 14.42
N ASP A 27 -4.43 -7.47 14.57
CA ASP A 27 -4.89 -8.73 13.95
C ASP A 27 -5.54 -8.48 12.57
N TRP A 28 -5.04 -7.49 11.85
CA TRP A 28 -5.54 -7.04 10.55
C TRP A 28 -4.37 -6.81 9.59
N ALA A 29 -4.65 -6.95 8.29
CA ALA A 29 -3.69 -6.67 7.25
C ALA A 29 -3.71 -5.18 6.84
N LEU A 30 -2.57 -4.66 6.34
CA LEU A 30 -2.51 -3.36 5.68
C LEU A 30 -3.33 -3.43 4.37
N PRO A 31 -3.94 -2.32 3.93
CA PRO A 31 -4.82 -2.29 2.75
C PRO A 31 -4.04 -2.31 1.42
N PHE A 32 -2.89 -2.98 1.39
CA PHE A 32 -1.92 -2.93 0.31
C PHE A 32 -1.45 -4.32 -0.10
N PHE A 33 -1.37 -4.54 -1.41
CA PHE A 33 -0.54 -5.59 -1.98
C PHE A 33 0.87 -5.07 -2.26
N GLY A 34 1.90 -5.86 -1.96
CA GLY A 34 3.28 -5.50 -2.21
C GLY A 34 3.84 -4.39 -1.29
N THR A 35 4.77 -3.60 -1.81
CA THR A 35 5.43 -2.51 -1.06
C THR A 35 4.71 -1.20 -1.31
N ALA A 36 4.47 -0.43 -0.25
CA ALA A 36 3.89 0.91 -0.35
C ALA A 36 4.98 1.99 -0.35
N GLU A 37 4.78 3.05 -1.13
CA GLU A 37 5.65 4.22 -1.22
C GLU A 37 5.02 5.42 -0.50
N TYR A 38 5.80 6.12 0.33
CA TYR A 38 5.31 7.29 1.06
C TYR A 38 5.51 8.58 0.25
N VAL A 39 4.45 9.37 0.10
CA VAL A 39 4.48 10.69 -0.56
C VAL A 39 4.27 11.78 0.50
N PRO A 40 5.32 12.51 0.93
CA PRO A 40 5.25 13.48 2.02
C PRO A 40 4.26 14.62 1.77
N GLU A 41 4.14 15.09 0.53
CA GLU A 41 3.29 16.23 0.15
C GLU A 41 1.80 15.94 0.38
N LEU A 42 1.41 14.67 0.30
CA LEU A 42 0.05 14.20 0.50
C LEU A 42 -0.15 13.56 1.88
N ASN A 43 0.95 13.29 2.59
CA ASN A 43 0.98 12.51 3.83
C ASN A 43 0.23 11.17 3.69
N LEU A 44 0.48 10.48 2.57
CA LEU A 44 -0.18 9.22 2.21
C LEU A 44 0.82 8.18 1.72
N TRP A 45 0.47 6.92 1.93
CA TRP A 45 1.18 5.77 1.39
C TRP A 45 0.44 5.23 0.18
N PHE A 46 1.15 4.99 -0.92
CA PHE A 46 0.61 4.55 -2.20
C PHE A 46 1.03 3.12 -2.49
N SER A 47 0.09 2.28 -2.90
CA SER A 47 0.36 0.90 -3.33
C SER A 47 -0.76 0.38 -4.23
N VAL A 48 -0.77 -0.92 -4.52
CA VAL A 48 -1.91 -1.63 -5.10
C VAL A 48 -2.87 -2.04 -3.99
N SER A 49 -4.17 -1.93 -4.23
CA SER A 49 -5.23 -2.33 -3.29
C SER A 49 -5.19 -3.83 -3.00
N ASP A 50 -5.46 -4.21 -1.75
CA ASP A 50 -5.67 -5.60 -1.34
C ASP A 50 -7.08 -6.12 -1.67
N GLN A 51 -8.03 -5.22 -1.92
CA GLN A 51 -9.41 -5.56 -2.28
C GLN A 51 -9.55 -5.90 -3.76
N ASP A 52 -8.88 -5.11 -4.60
CA ASP A 52 -8.80 -5.30 -6.04
C ASP A 52 -7.33 -5.19 -6.44
N TYR A 53 -6.67 -6.34 -6.59
CA TYR A 53 -5.23 -6.56 -6.84
C TYR A 53 -4.63 -5.86 -8.08
N HIS A 54 -5.38 -4.94 -8.67
CA HIS A 54 -5.13 -4.25 -9.93
C HIS A 54 -5.31 -2.73 -9.80
N LEU A 55 -5.98 -2.26 -8.75
CA LEU A 55 -6.26 -0.84 -8.59
C LEU A 55 -5.19 -0.18 -7.73
N PRO A 56 -4.61 0.95 -8.15
CA PRO A 56 -3.84 1.79 -7.25
C PRO A 56 -4.72 2.22 -6.07
N CYS A 57 -4.11 2.38 -4.91
CA CYS A 57 -4.76 2.93 -3.74
C CYS A 57 -3.76 3.75 -2.91
N ALA A 58 -4.30 4.60 -2.06
CA ALA A 58 -3.52 5.29 -1.05
C ALA A 58 -4.19 5.20 0.31
N ALA A 59 -3.43 5.13 1.40
CA ALA A 59 -3.98 5.14 2.76
C ALA A 59 -3.08 5.92 3.73
N ASP A 60 -3.70 6.46 4.79
CA ASP A 60 -2.98 6.99 5.94
C ASP A 60 -2.63 5.83 6.89
N LEU A 61 -1.34 5.63 7.15
CA LEU A 61 -0.84 4.61 8.06
C LEU A 61 -0.54 5.13 9.47
N SER A 62 -0.78 6.40 9.76
CA SER A 62 -0.62 6.95 11.11
C SER A 62 -1.35 6.16 12.21
N PRO A 63 -2.56 5.59 11.99
CA PRO A 63 -3.26 4.82 13.03
C PRO A 63 -2.56 3.51 13.40
N VAL A 64 -1.76 2.93 12.50
CA VAL A 64 -1.01 1.68 12.72
C VAL A 64 -0.11 1.79 13.95
N LEU A 65 0.51 2.95 14.16
CA LEU A 65 1.40 3.21 15.30
C LEU A 65 0.66 3.22 16.64
N THR A 66 -0.65 3.43 16.61
CA THR A 66 -1.55 3.36 17.79
C THR A 66 -2.30 2.04 17.89
N GLY A 67 -1.96 1.06 17.04
CA GLY A 67 -2.59 -0.26 16.98
C GLY A 67 -3.99 -0.25 16.35
N GLN A 68 -4.37 0.84 15.68
CA GLN A 68 -5.63 0.95 14.98
C GLN A 68 -5.49 0.52 13.53
N ARG A 69 -6.51 -0.18 13.02
CA ARG A 69 -6.57 -0.54 11.60
C ARG A 69 -6.67 0.74 10.77
N PRO A 70 -5.78 0.97 9.81
CA PRO A 70 -5.93 2.06 8.88
C PRO A 70 -7.13 1.76 7.97
N GLU A 71 -7.96 2.78 7.72
CA GLU A 71 -9.03 2.65 6.74
C GLU A 71 -8.41 2.53 5.34
N PRO A 72 -8.96 1.68 4.45
CA PRO A 72 -8.60 1.68 3.04
C PRO A 72 -8.88 3.09 2.51
N GLY A 73 -7.84 3.83 2.12
CA GLY A 73 -8.05 5.18 1.60
C GLY A 73 -8.51 5.15 0.14
N LEU A 74 -8.21 6.22 -0.60
CA LEU A 74 -8.71 6.42 -1.96
C LEU A 74 -8.32 5.25 -2.87
N ILE A 75 -9.30 4.47 -3.32
CA ILE A 75 -9.14 3.47 -4.37
C ILE A 75 -9.50 4.15 -5.69
N TRP A 76 -8.54 4.23 -6.62
CA TRP A 76 -8.83 4.76 -7.95
C TRP A 76 -9.59 3.69 -8.75
N ALA A 77 -10.92 3.82 -8.79
CA ALA A 77 -11.76 2.98 -9.64
C ALA A 77 -11.41 3.17 -11.13
N ASP A 78 -11.58 2.12 -11.93
CA ASP A 78 -11.22 2.06 -13.37
C ASP A 78 -11.61 3.31 -14.18
N ASN A 79 -12.75 3.93 -13.86
CA ASN A 79 -13.25 5.12 -14.55
C ASN A 79 -12.34 6.37 -14.42
N TYR A 80 -11.37 6.36 -13.50
CA TYR A 80 -10.41 7.44 -13.28
C TYR A 80 -8.99 7.07 -13.71
N LEU A 81 -8.77 5.83 -14.16
CA LEU A 81 -7.48 5.39 -14.65
C LEU A 81 -7.34 5.76 -16.13
N PRO A 82 -6.16 6.27 -16.57
CA PRO A 82 -5.85 6.39 -17.99
C PRO A 82 -6.06 5.06 -18.69
N GLU A 83 -6.60 5.05 -19.91
CA GLU A 83 -6.93 3.82 -20.65
C GLU A 83 -5.71 2.87 -20.76
N GLU A 84 -4.50 3.43 -20.87
CA GLU A 84 -3.24 2.68 -20.89
C GLU A 84 -2.92 1.90 -19.61
N TRP A 85 -3.58 2.21 -18.49
CA TRP A 85 -3.42 1.53 -17.19
C TRP A 85 -4.52 0.51 -16.94
N HIS A 86 -5.53 0.44 -17.82
CA HIS A 86 -6.55 -0.59 -17.73
C HIS A 86 -5.89 -1.93 -18.07
N HIS A 87 -6.05 -2.92 -17.21
CA HIS A 87 -5.48 -4.24 -17.47
C HIS A 87 -6.06 -4.82 -18.77
N SER A 88 -5.25 -4.87 -19.83
CA SER A 88 -5.57 -5.63 -21.04
C SER A 88 -5.44 -7.12 -20.72
N GLY A 89 -6.47 -7.70 -20.13
CA GLY A 89 -6.43 -9.08 -19.69
C GLY A 89 -6.24 -10.05 -20.86
N GLN A 90 -5.04 -10.61 -21.02
CA GLN A 90 -4.82 -12.03 -21.28
C GLN A 90 -3.51 -12.47 -20.61
N ASN A 91 -3.62 -13.50 -19.77
CA ASN A 91 -2.57 -14.22 -19.06
C ASN A 91 -2.14 -13.57 -17.73
N GLY A 92 -2.59 -14.17 -16.62
CA GLY A 92 -2.35 -13.74 -15.24
C GLY A 92 -0.89 -13.80 -14.79
N GLN A 93 -0.01 -13.04 -15.45
CA GLN A 93 1.26 -12.61 -14.89
C GLN A 93 1.08 -11.17 -14.41
N PRO A 94 1.37 -10.84 -13.14
CA PRO A 94 1.42 -9.46 -12.70
C PRO A 94 2.51 -8.77 -13.50
N GLY A 95 2.10 -7.87 -14.40
CA GLY A 95 3.01 -7.06 -15.19
C GLY A 95 3.98 -6.37 -14.25
N PHE A 96 5.26 -6.52 -14.54
CA PHE A 96 6.34 -5.80 -13.89
C PHE A 96 6.05 -4.30 -14.06
N TRP A 97 5.60 -3.61 -13.01
CA TRP A 97 5.35 -2.18 -13.08
C TRP A 97 6.68 -1.46 -13.37
N GLN A 98 6.80 -0.83 -14.53
CA GLN A 98 7.76 0.24 -14.71
C GLN A 98 7.28 1.38 -13.83
N VAL A 99 8.04 1.70 -12.77
CA VAL A 99 7.92 3.01 -12.12
C VAL A 99 8.26 4.03 -13.20
N LEU A 100 7.23 4.65 -13.80
CA LEU A 100 7.42 5.82 -14.63
C LEU A 100 7.83 6.92 -13.67
N HIS A 101 9.14 7.11 -13.50
CA HIS A 101 9.71 8.32 -12.91
C HIS A 101 9.35 9.48 -13.84
N TYR A 102 8.13 10.00 -13.72
CA TYR A 102 7.73 11.22 -14.39
C TYR A 102 8.43 12.36 -13.67
N GLN A 103 9.63 12.72 -14.14
CA GLN A 103 10.24 13.99 -13.76
C GLN A 103 9.42 15.10 -14.43
N VAL A 104 8.69 15.86 -13.62
CA VAL A 104 8.09 17.12 -14.06
C VAL A 104 9.25 18.03 -14.52
N PRO A 105 9.16 18.68 -15.70
CA PRO A 105 10.22 19.58 -16.18
C PRO A 105 10.45 20.79 -15.28
#